data_AF-A0A9E1KJI1-F1
#
_entry.id   AF-A0A9E1KJI1-F1
#
_cell.length_a   1.000
_cell.length_b   1.000
_cell.length_c   1.000
_cell.angle_alpha   90.00
_cell.angle_beta   90.00
_cell.angle_gamma   90.00
#
_symmetry.space_group_name_H-M   'P 1'
#
loop_
_entity.id
_entity.type
_entity.pdbx_description
1 polymer ?
#
loop_
_entity_poly.entity_id
_entity_poly.type
_entity_poly.pdbx_seq_one_letter_code
_entity_poly.pdbx_strand_id
1 'polypeptide(L)' 'LELCNEPDGMQIKVTRQELARIVGCSREMAGRVLKSLSEDGLISATGKTLVVYGAR' A
#
# COMPACT_ATOMS: atom_id res chain seq x y z
N LEU A 1 10.65 2.35 15.64
CA LEU A 1 11.70 2.97 14.81
C LEU A 1 11.41 2.44 13.40
N GLU A 2 10.74 3.09 12.47
CA GLU A 2 10.55 4.50 12.14
C GLU A 2 9.17 4.66 11.50
N LEU A 3 8.32 5.55 12.01
CA LEU A 3 7.05 5.93 11.36
C LEU A 3 6.86 7.45 11.55
N CYS A 4 7.94 8.19 11.33
CA CYS A 4 7.83 9.63 11.12
C CYS A 4 7.71 9.81 9.62
N ASN A 5 6.47 9.89 9.15
CA ASN A 5 6.08 10.67 7.99
C ASN A 5 7.16 10.71 6.90
N GLU A 6 7.24 9.69 6.04
CA GLU A 6 8.15 9.77 4.90
C GLU A 6 7.77 11.03 4.11
N PRO A 7 8.59 12.09 4.09
CA PRO A 7 8.18 13.40 3.61
C PRO A 7 7.96 13.46 2.09
N ASP A 8 8.03 12.30 1.42
CA ASP A 8 8.01 12.13 -0.04
C ASP A 8 6.85 11.25 -0.54
N GLY A 9 5.93 10.83 0.34
CA GLY A 9 4.87 9.86 -0.01
C GLY A 9 3.43 10.30 0.32
N MET A 10 2.47 9.87 -0.50
CA MET A 10 1.04 10.05 -0.26
C MET A 10 0.50 8.95 0.66
N GLN A 11 -0.06 9.32 1.81
CA GLN A 11 -0.73 8.38 2.72
C GLN A 11 -2.20 8.19 2.36
N ILE A 12 -2.61 6.94 2.19
CA ILE A 12 -3.98 6.53 1.85
C ILE A 12 -4.45 5.52 2.90
N LYS A 13 -5.60 5.80 3.51
CA LYS A 13 -6.28 4.84 4.38
C LYS A 13 -7.22 3.97 3.55
N VAL A 14 -6.86 2.72 3.35
CA VAL A 14 -7.66 1.74 2.61
C VAL A 14 -7.38 0.33 3.14
N THR A 15 -8.42 -0.49 3.27
CA THR A 15 -8.24 -1.90 3.63
C THR A 15 -7.91 -2.75 2.41
N ARG A 16 -7.20 -3.87 2.61
CA ARG A 16 -6.97 -4.87 1.55
C ARG A 16 -8.27 -5.42 0.95
N GLN A 17 -9.35 -5.42 1.73
CA GLN A 17 -10.67 -5.88 1.28
C GLN A 17 -11.34 -4.86 0.37
N GLU A 18 -11.23 -3.57 0.66
CA GLU A 18 -11.69 -2.50 -0.23
C GLU A 18 -10.87 -2.47 -1.51
N LEU A 19 -9.55 -2.57 -1.41
CA LEU A 19 -8.65 -2.68 -2.57
C LEU A 19 -9.04 -3.87 -3.48
N ALA A 20 -9.27 -5.04 -2.90
CA ALA A 20 -9.71 -6.22 -3.64
C ALA A 20 -11.08 -6.02 -4.33
N ARG A 21 -12.03 -5.33 -3.66
CA ARG A 21 -13.34 -5.01 -4.22
C ARG A 21 -13.27 -4.02 -5.38
N ILE A 22 -12.44 -2.97 -5.26
CA ILE A 22 -12.28 -1.94 -6.29
C ILE A 22 -11.66 -2.54 -7.56
N VAL A 23 -10.60 -3.35 -7.40
CA VAL A 23 -9.86 -3.93 -8.53
C VAL A 23 -10.54 -5.20 -9.07
N GLY A 24 -11.47 -5.80 -8.31
CA GLY A 24 -12.14 -7.04 -8.71
C GLY A 24 -11.24 -8.27 -8.63
N CYS A 25 -10.32 -8.33 -7.66
CA CYS A 25 -9.40 -9.45 -7.49
C CYS A 25 -9.61 -10.17 -6.14
N SER A 26 -9.00 -11.35 -5.99
CA SER A 26 -9.00 -12.04 -4.70
C SER A 26 -8.14 -11.29 -3.68
N ARG A 27 -8.47 -11.44 -2.38
CA ARG A 27 -7.66 -10.87 -1.28
C ARG A 27 -6.21 -11.36 -1.31
N GLU A 28 -6.00 -12.61 -1.73
CA GLU A 28 -4.67 -13.21 -1.86
C GLU A 28 -3.86 -12.55 -2.97
N MET A 29 -4.49 -12.29 -4.13
CA MET A 29 -3.82 -11.59 -5.23
C MET A 29 -3.46 -10.17 -4.83
N ALA A 30 -4.39 -9.43 -4.22
CA ALA A 30 -4.13 -8.09 -3.70
C ALA A 30 -2.95 -8.09 -2.70
N GLY A 31 -2.90 -9.07 -1.79
CA GLY A 31 -1.80 -9.22 -0.84
C GLY A 31 -0.44 -9.46 -1.51
N ARG A 32 -0.38 -10.31 -2.54
CA ARG A 32 0.86 -10.59 -3.29
C ARG A 32 1.35 -9.35 -4.02
N VAL A 33 0.47 -8.65 -4.73
CA VAL A 33 0.82 -7.43 -5.47
C VAL A 33 1.33 -6.34 -4.52
N LEU A 34 0.64 -6.13 -3.39
CA LEU A 34 1.09 -5.17 -2.39
C LEU A 34 2.45 -5.53 -1.79
N LYS A 35 2.77 -6.82 -1.66
CA LYS A 35 4.09 -7.28 -1.21
C LYS A 35 5.16 -6.98 -2.25
N SER A 36 4.92 -7.32 -3.51
CA SER A 36 5.87 -7.04 -4.60
C SER A 36 6.15 -5.54 -4.75
N LEU A 37 5.11 -4.70 -4.77
CA LEU A 37 5.28 -3.24 -4.82
C LEU A 37 6.04 -2.68 -3.61
N SER A 38 5.95 -3.33 -2.45
CA SER A 38 6.71 -2.94 -1.27
C SER A 38 8.16 -3.40 -1.33
N GLU A 39 8.43 -4.58 -1.89
CA GLU A 39 9.79 -5.09 -2.18
C GLU A 39 10.51 -4.22 -3.22
N ASP A 40 9.76 -3.71 -4.20
CA ASP A 40 10.26 -2.78 -5.21
C ASP A 40 10.48 -1.34 -4.66
N GLY A 41 10.14 -1.08 -3.40
CA GLY A 41 10.29 0.24 -2.78
C GLY A 41 9.36 1.31 -3.35
N LEU A 42 8.24 0.92 -3.96
CA LEU A 42 7.24 1.86 -4.52
C LEU A 42 6.17 2.25 -3.50
N ILE A 43 5.89 1.36 -2.55
CA ILE A 43 4.90 1.58 -1.50
C ILE A 43 5.38 1.04 -0.15
N SER A 44 4.77 1.54 0.93
CA SER A 44 4.83 0.93 2.26
C SER A 44 3.43 0.66 2.78
N ALA A 45 3.19 -0.54 3.32
CA ALA A 45 1.87 -0.97 3.76
C ALA A 45 1.88 -1.42 5.22
N THR A 46 1.23 -0.65 6.10
CA THR A 46 1.09 -0.98 7.53
C THR A 46 -0.38 -0.95 7.95
N GLY A 47 -0.93 -2.10 8.27
CA GLY A 47 -2.34 -2.23 8.67
C GLY A 47 -3.31 -1.77 7.57
N LYS A 48 -4.03 -0.67 7.83
CA LYS A 48 -4.95 -0.02 6.87
C LYS A 48 -4.34 1.21 6.18
N THR A 49 -3.07 1.50 6.45
CA THR A 49 -2.36 2.66 5.92
C THR A 49 -1.42 2.19 4.82
N LEU A 50 -1.57 2.78 3.64
CA LEU A 50 -0.67 2.63 2.50
C LEU A 50 0.02 3.96 2.24
N VAL A 51 1.33 3.93 2.06
CA VAL A 51 2.14 5.08 1.64
C VAL A 51 2.60 4.80 0.22
N VAL A 52 2.34 5.72 -0.71
CA VAL A 52 2.79 5.63 -2.10
C VAL A 52 3.88 6.67 -2.32
N TYR A 53 5.05 6.23 -2.77
CA TYR A 53 6.20 7.10 -2.99
C TYR A 53 6.19 7.68 -4.39
N GLY A 54 6.72 8.91 -4.57
CA GLY A 54 6.84 9.55 -5.88
C GLY A 54 5.52 9.97 -6.54
N ALA A 55 4.39 9.86 -5.84
CA ALA A 55 3.11 10.38 -6.27
C ALA A 55 3.08 11.90 -6.04
N ARG A 56 3.52 12.68 -7.03
CA ARG A 56 3.46 14.15 -7.04
C ARG A 56 2.60 14.67 -8.17
#